data_AF-A0A329WZM7-F1
#
_entry.id   AF-A0A329WZM7-F1
#
_cell.length_a   1.000
_cell.length_b   1.000
_cell.length_c   1.000
_cell.angle_alpha   90.00
_cell.angle_beta   90.00
_cell.angle_gamma   90.00
#
_symmetry.space_group_name_H-M   'P 1'
#
loop_
_entity.id
_entity.type
_entity.pdbx_description
1 polymer ?
#
loop_
_entity_poly.entity_id
_entity_poly.type
_entity_poly.pdbx_seq_one_letter_code
_entity_poly.pdbx_strand_id
1 'polypeptide(L)' 'MIRFRLKELIAEKEFQEGRRITLEEISKATGIHRTTLSKVSNQKGYNTTTEVLDKLCEYFQVSLGQLAEHIKVKSQGDA' A
#
# COMPACT_ATOMS: atom_id res chain seq x y z
N MET A 1 14.48 3.79 3.70
CA MET A 1 13.65 2.57 3.63
C MET A 1 12.38 2.87 2.86
N ILE A 2 11.87 1.94 2.05
CA ILE A 2 10.61 2.12 1.35
C ILE A 2 9.44 1.94 2.34
N ARG A 3 8.56 2.95 2.39
CA ARG A 3 7.28 2.90 3.11
C ARG A 3 6.16 2.72 2.08
N PHE A 4 5.29 1.74 2.33
CA PHE A 4 4.06 1.57 1.55
C PHE A 4 2.91 2.30 2.26
N ARG A 5 2.13 3.06 1.49
CA ARG A 5 0.96 3.81 1.95
C ARG A 5 -0.34 3.05 1.69
N LEU A 6 -0.27 1.71 1.65
CA LEU A 6 -1.41 0.86 1.29
C LEU A 6 -2.63 1.08 2.22
N LYS A 7 -2.42 1.25 3.54
CA LYS A 7 -3.51 1.56 4.48
C LYS A 7 -4.19 2.89 4.18
N GLU A 8 -3.40 3.90 3.80
CA GLU A 8 -3.91 5.23 3.49
C GLU A 8 -4.74 5.19 2.20
N LEU A 9 -4.27 4.47 1.18
CA LEU A 9 -5.02 4.27 -0.06
C LEU A 9 -6.32 3.49 0.14
N ILE A 10 -6.32 2.48 1.03
CA ILE A 10 -7.55 1.75 1.38
C ILE A 10 -8.54 2.70 2.05
N ALA A 11 -8.11 3.45 3.07
CA ALA A 11 -8.98 4.38 3.78
C ALA A 11 -9.54 5.48 2.87
N GLU A 12 -8.72 6.01 1.97
CA GLU A 12 -9.14 7.00 0.97
C GLU A 12 -10.23 6.42 0.05
N LYS A 13 -10.02 5.19 -0.45
CA LYS A 13 -11.00 4.52 -1.31
C LYS A 13 -12.28 4.17 -0.55
N GLU A 14 -12.18 3.75 0.71
CA GLU A 14 -13.34 3.51 1.59
C GLU A 14 -14.17 4.78 1.78
N PHE A 15 -13.49 5.92 1.95
CA PHE A 15 -14.13 7.22 2.07
C PHE A 15 -14.82 7.65 0.76
N GLN A 16 -14.14 7.49 -0.37
CA GLN A 16 -14.68 7.85 -1.70
C GLN A 16 -15.87 6.98 -2.11
N GLU A 17 -15.84 5.68 -1.82
CA GLU A 17 -16.92 4.76 -2.16
C GLU A 17 -18.02 4.69 -1.10
N GLY A 18 -17.81 5.28 0.08
CA GLY A 18 -18.77 5.25 1.19
C GLY A 18 -19.01 3.84 1.75
N ARG A 19 -18.06 2.92 1.56
CA ARG A 19 -18.15 1.53 2.02
C ARG A 19 -16.81 1.01 2.49
N ARG A 20 -16.86 -0.03 3.32
CA ARG A 20 -15.65 -0.71 3.79
C ARG A 20 -15.05 -1.58 2.69
N ILE A 21 -13.74 -1.45 2.46
CA ILE A 21 -12.97 -2.22 1.49
C ILE A 21 -12.04 -3.15 2.27
N THR A 22 -12.21 -4.44 2.03
CA THR A 22 -11.44 -5.46 2.74
C THR A 22 -10.21 -5.87 1.94
N LEU A 23 -9.17 -6.37 2.62
CA LEU A 23 -8.01 -6.97 1.94
C LEU A 23 -8.40 -8.17 1.06
N GLU A 24 -9.49 -8.86 1.39
CA GLU A 24 -10.02 -9.96 0.59
C GLU A 24 -10.53 -9.48 -0.78
N GLU A 25 -11.23 -8.35 -0.79
CA GLU A 25 -11.73 -7.74 -2.01
C GLU A 25 -10.60 -7.26 -2.91
N ILE A 26 -9.62 -6.57 -2.32
CA ILE A 26 -8.42 -6.14 -3.05
C ILE A 26 -7.68 -7.35 -3.59
N SER A 27 -7.60 -8.44 -2.82
CA SER A 27 -6.98 -9.68 -3.26
C SER A 27 -7.67 -10.27 -4.49
N LYS A 28 -9.01 -10.30 -4.50
CA LYS A 28 -9.81 -10.76 -5.64
C LYS A 28 -9.69 -9.85 -6.85
N ALA A 29 -9.68 -8.53 -6.65
CA ALA A 29 -9.63 -7.56 -7.75
C ALA A 29 -8.25 -7.46 -8.39
N THR A 30 -7.17 -7.55 -7.59
CA THR A 30 -5.78 -7.42 -8.07
C THR A 30 -5.13 -8.76 -8.40
N GLY A 31 -5.70 -9.87 -7.93
CA GLY A 31 -5.06 -11.19 -7.97
C GLY A 31 -3.86 -11.33 -7.02
N ILE A 32 -3.60 -10.35 -6.16
CA ILE A 32 -2.51 -10.42 -5.15
C ILE A 32 -3.01 -11.20 -3.94
N HIS A 33 -2.22 -12.13 -3.41
CA HIS A 33 -2.59 -12.85 -2.20
C HIS A 33 -2.81 -11.92 -0.99
N ARG A 34 -3.88 -12.16 -0.23
CA ARG A 34 -4.21 -11.45 1.02
C ARG A 34 -3.03 -11.36 2.01
N THR A 35 -2.23 -12.42 2.09
CA THR A 35 -1.04 -12.48 2.95
C THR A 35 0.04 -11.48 2.51
N THR A 36 0.25 -11.33 1.20
CA THR A 36 1.14 -10.32 0.62
C THR A 36 0.63 -8.92 0.92
N LEU A 37 -0.66 -8.64 0.70
CA LEU A 37 -1.27 -7.35 1.03
C LEU A 37 -1.11 -7.00 2.52
N SER A 38 -1.31 -7.98 3.40
CA SER A 38 -1.09 -7.79 4.85
C SER A 38 0.36 -7.46 5.17
N LYS A 39 1.34 -8.13 4.54
CA LYS A 39 2.77 -7.82 4.73
C LYS A 39 3.11 -6.44 4.20
N VAL A 40 2.68 -6.08 2.99
CA VAL A 40 2.88 -4.73 2.42
C VAL A 40 2.28 -3.64 3.33
N SER A 41 1.11 -3.92 3.92
CA SER A 41 0.38 -2.98 4.78
C SER A 41 0.98 -2.83 6.19
N ASN A 42 1.55 -3.90 6.76
CA ASN A 42 1.98 -3.94 8.17
C ASN A 42 3.50 -3.97 8.36
N GLN A 43 4.26 -4.46 7.38
CA GLN A 43 5.70 -4.68 7.48
C GLN A 43 6.47 -3.58 6.74
N LYS A 44 7.25 -2.81 7.50
CA LYS A 44 8.16 -1.81 6.94
C LYS A 44 9.29 -2.49 6.19
N GLY A 45 9.62 -2.02 4.98
CA GLY A 45 10.70 -2.58 4.18
C GLY A 45 10.43 -4.00 3.66
N TYR A 46 9.15 -4.39 3.51
CA TYR A 46 8.81 -5.65 2.86
C TYR A 46 9.28 -5.66 1.40
N ASN A 47 9.99 -6.73 1.02
CA ASN A 47 10.39 -6.95 -0.36
C ASN A 47 9.18 -7.40 -1.17
N THR A 48 8.73 -6.54 -2.08
CA THR A 48 7.64 -6.81 -3.02
C THR A 48 8.15 -6.69 -4.45
N THR A 49 7.41 -7.23 -5.42
CA THR A 49 7.76 -7.16 -6.84
C THR A 49 7.13 -5.94 -7.51
N THR A 50 7.68 -5.54 -8.65
CA THR A 50 7.11 -4.46 -9.48
C THR A 50 5.71 -4.80 -9.97
N GLU A 51 5.43 -6.07 -10.27
CA GLU A 51 4.09 -6.53 -10.66
C GLU A 51 3.03 -6.29 -9.58
N VAL A 52 3.37 -6.52 -8.31
CA VAL A 52 2.46 -6.24 -7.18
C VAL A 52 2.21 -4.73 -7.06
N LEU A 53 3.26 -3.91 -7.27
CA LEU A 53 3.12 -2.45 -7.22
C LEU A 53 2.26 -1.94 -8.38
N ASP A 54 2.45 -2.47 -9.58
CA ASP A 54 1.70 -2.12 -10.79
C ASP A 54 0.21 -2.41 -10.62
N LYS A 55 -0.14 -3.64 -10.22
CA LYS A 55 -1.53 -4.06 -9.93
C LYS A 55 -2.20 -3.20 -8.86
N LEU A 56 -1.45 -2.79 -7.82
CA LEU A 56 -1.97 -1.89 -6.80
C LEU A 56 -2.18 -0.47 -7.35
N CYS A 57 -1.22 0.05 -8.13
CA CYS A 57 -1.36 1.34 -8.78
C CYS A 57 -2.58 1.38 -9.70
N GLU A 58 -2.80 0.31 -10.48
CA GLU A 58 -3.97 0.18 -11.36
C GLU A 58 -5.28 0.11 -10.56
N TYR A 59 -5.35 -0.73 -9.52
CA TYR A 59 -6.57 -0.87 -8.70
C TYR A 59 -6.96 0.40 -7.92
N PHE A 60 -5.97 1.13 -7.41
CA PHE A 60 -6.20 2.39 -6.70
C PHE A 60 -6.19 3.61 -7.64
N GLN A 61 -5.86 3.43 -8.92
CA GLN A 61 -5.70 4.51 -9.90
C GLN A 61 -4.76 5.63 -9.43
N VAL A 62 -3.64 5.24 -8.82
CA VAL A 62 -2.64 6.17 -8.28
C VAL A 62 -1.27 5.96 -8.90
N SER A 63 -0.43 6.99 -8.82
CA SER A 63 0.96 6.87 -9.21
C SER A 63 1.79 6.06 -8.21
N LEU A 64 2.90 5.47 -8.67
CA LEU A 64 3.79 4.70 -7.81
C LEU A 64 4.29 5.50 -6.59
N GLY A 65 4.53 6.80 -6.74
CA GLY A 65 4.97 7.67 -5.64
C GLY A 65 3.92 7.87 -4.55
N GLN A 66 2.62 7.71 -4.86
CA GLN A 66 1.55 7.72 -3.86
C GLN A 66 1.43 6.38 -3.13
N LEU A 67 1.76 5.26 -3.79
CA LEU A 67 1.75 3.94 -3.20
C LEU A 67 3.00 3.66 -2.34
N ALA A 68 4.17 4.01 -2.86
CA ALA A 68 5.47 3.70 -2.28
C ALA A 68 6.36 4.94 -2.24
N GLU A 69 6.88 5.25 -1.06
CA GLU A 69 7.73 6.42 -0.85
C GLU A 69 9.04 6.00 -0.18
N HIS A 70 10.16 6.56 -0.65
CA HIS A 70 11.44 6.36 0.00
C HIS A 70 11.58 7.33 1.19
N ILE A 71 11.45 6.77 2.40
CA ILE A 71 11.68 7.52 3.63
C ILE A 71 13.17 7.50 3.95
N LYS A 72 13.79 8.69 3.95
CA LYS A 72 15.10 8.89 4.59
C LYS A 72 14.89 8.73 6.09
N VAL A 73 15.58 7.78 6.71
CA VAL A 73 15.65 7.72 8.18
C VAL A 73 16.48 8.92 8.60
N LYS A 74 15.83 10.04 8.90
CA LYS A 74 16.48 11.09 9.68
C LYS A 74 16.60 10.53 11.10
N SER A 75 17.82 10.25 11.53
CA SER A 75 18.14 10.28 12.96
C SER A 75 17.78 11.68 13.44
N GLN A 76 16.68 11.83 14.17
CA GLN A 76 16.35 13.09 14.83
C GLN A 76 16.07 12.78 16.30
N GLY A 77 17.16 12.60 17.02
CA GLY A 77 17.26 13.07 18.38
C GLY A 77 17.50 14.58 18.38
N ASP A 78 17.17 15.17 19.52
CA ASP A 78 17.56 16.50 20.02
C ASP A 78 16.84 17.72 19.43
N ALA A 79 15.73 18.07 20.08
CA ALA A 79 15.45 19.44 20.50
C ALA A 79 14.77 19.40 21.88
#